data_AF-A0A9N7BMY7-F1
#
_entry.id   AF-A0A9N7BMY7-F1
#
_cell.length_a   1.000
_cell.length_b   1.000
_cell.length_c   1.000
_cell.angle_alpha   90.00
_cell.angle_beta   90.00
_cell.angle_gamma   90.00
#
_symmetry.space_group_name_H-M   'P 1'
#
loop_
_entity.id
_entity.type
_entity.pdbx_description
1 polymer ?
#
loop_
_entity_poly.entity_id
_entity_poly.type
_entity_poly.pdbx_seq_one_letter_code
_entity_poly.pdbx_strand_id
1 'polypeptide(L)' 'MEEYKETKDLVATPVTFTLHDGKIQLIRVALKNTENYSTKAKDYRIFIKELPRRVKLENSVTSTVDLVVQHIIPITISG' A
#
# COMPACT_ATOMS: atom_id res chain seq x y z
N MET A 1 16.13 -4.90 -8.09
CA MET A 1 14.76 -4.95 -7.54
C MET A 1 13.81 -5.07 -8.72
N GLU A 2 12.93 -6.05 -8.70
CA GLU A 2 11.91 -6.21 -9.74
C GLU A 2 10.95 -5.01 -9.68
N GLU A 3 10.93 -4.20 -10.73
CA GLU A 3 10.17 -2.95 -10.77
C GLU A 3 8.72 -3.25 -11.19
N TYR A 4 7.88 -3.55 -10.21
CA TYR A 4 6.46 -3.75 -10.44
C TYR A 4 5.80 -2.41 -10.78
N LYS A 5 5.21 -2.32 -11.97
CA LYS A 5 4.44 -1.15 -12.40
C LYS A 5 3.11 -1.08 -11.63
N GLU A 6 2.66 0.14 -11.35
CA GLU A 6 1.34 0.38 -10.77
C GLU A 6 0.25 -0.22 -11.68
N THR A 7 -0.62 -1.04 -11.10
CA THR A 7 -1.72 -1.68 -11.83
C THR A 7 -2.94 -0.77 -11.88
N LYS A 8 -3.64 -0.79 -13.02
CA LYS A 8 -4.96 -0.14 -13.19
C LYS A 8 -6.13 -1.14 -13.05
N ASP A 9 -5.81 -2.43 -12.86
CA ASP A 9 -6.78 -3.51 -12.79
C ASP A 9 -7.45 -3.58 -11.41
N LEU A 10 -6.75 -3.12 -10.37
CA LEU A 10 -7.21 -3.17 -8.98
C LEU A 10 -7.40 -1.77 -8.42
N VAL A 11 -8.41 -1.63 -7.57
CA VAL A 11 -8.63 -0.45 -6.73
C VAL A 11 -8.56 -0.87 -5.27
N ALA A 12 -7.91 -0.04 -4.45
CA ALA A 12 -7.84 -0.22 -3.01
C ALA A 12 -8.51 0.97 -2.29
N THR A 13 -9.19 0.72 -1.18
CA THR A 13 -9.82 1.80 -0.38
C THR A 13 -9.81 1.46 1.12
N PRO A 14 -9.41 2.39 2.00
CA PRO A 14 -8.77 3.68 1.68
C PRO A 14 -7.32 3.47 1.19
N VAL A 15 -6.84 4.35 0.30
CA VAL A 15 -5.44 4.33 -0.18
C VAL A 15 -4.48 4.87 0.87
N THR A 16 -4.92 5.89 1.62
CA THR A 16 -4.17 6.52 2.70
C THR A 16 -5.08 6.67 3.91
N PHE A 17 -4.57 6.35 5.09
CA PHE A 17 -5.29 6.48 6.35
C PHE A 17 -4.31 6.70 7.49
N THR A 18 -4.80 7.27 8.60
CA THR A 18 -4.06 7.35 9.86
C THR A 18 -4.48 6.18 10.75
N LEU A 19 -3.51 5.40 11.21
CA LEU A 19 -3.74 4.35 12.21
C LEU A 19 -3.28 4.84 13.58
N HIS A 20 -4.09 4.57 14.61
CA HIS A 20 -3.75 4.83 16.00
C HIS A 20 -3.41 3.51 16.70
N ASP A 21 -2.64 3.59 17.78
CA ASP A 21 -2.17 2.42 18.52
C ASP A 21 -3.34 1.53 18.98
N GLY A 22 -3.18 0.22 18.78
CA GLY A 22 -4.19 -0.79 19.11
C GLY A 22 -5.45 -0.75 18.24
N LYS A 23 -5.47 0.03 17.14
CA LYS A 23 -6.57 0.04 16.17
C LYS A 23 -6.25 -0.82 14.96
N ILE A 24 -7.32 -1.30 14.32
CA ILE A 24 -7.27 -2.08 13.09
C ILE A 24 -7.98 -1.29 12.01
N GLN A 25 -7.39 -1.22 10.81
CA GLN A 25 -8.03 -0.66 9.62
C GLN A 25 -8.24 -1.76 8.58
N LEU A 26 -9.49 -1.88 8.11
CA LEU A 26 -9.80 -2.72 6.95
C LEU A 26 -9.48 -1.97 5.66
N ILE A 27 -8.66 -2.57 4.80
CA ILE A 27 -8.41 -2.12 3.43
C ILE A 27 -9.14 -3.08 2.50
N ARG A 28 -10.02 -2.56 1.64
CA ARG A 28 -10.71 -3.35 0.63
C ARG A 28 -9.97 -3.24 -0.69
N VAL A 29 -9.78 -4.37 -1.36
CA VAL A 29 -9.19 -4.45 -2.70
C VAL A 29 -10.23 -5.08 -3.62
N ALA A 30 -10.47 -4.46 -4.77
CA ALA A 30 -11.45 -4.92 -5.76
C ALA A 30 -10.92 -4.78 -7.19
N LEU A 31 -11.44 -5.60 -8.10
CA LEU A 31 -11.21 -5.45 -9.53
C LEU A 31 -11.96 -4.22 -10.05
N LYS A 32 -11.25 -3.34 -10.77
CA LYS A 32 -11.83 -2.12 -11.33
C LYS A 32 -12.75 -2.41 -12.52
N ASN A 33 -12.40 -3.41 -13.33
CA ASN A 33 -13.14 -3.74 -14.54
C ASN A 33 -13.23 -5.27 -14.69
N THR A 34 -14.39 -5.80 -14.33
CA THR A 34 -14.64 -7.26 -14.30
C THR A 34 -14.88 -7.84 -15.69
N GLU A 35 -15.31 -7.02 -16.66
CA GLU A 35 -15.63 -7.47 -18.03
C GLU A 35 -14.38 -7.87 -18.84
N ASN A 36 -13.23 -7.28 -18.52
CA ASN A 36 -11.94 -7.56 -19.18
C ASN A 36 -11.05 -8.51 -18.35
N TYR A 37 -11.59 -9.10 -17.27
CA TYR A 37 -10.80 -9.97 -16.43
C TYR A 37 -10.64 -11.35 -17.10
N SER A 38 -9.40 -11.66 -17.49
CA SER A 38 -9.06 -12.96 -18.08
C SER A 38 -9.36 -14.08 -17.08
N THR A 39 -9.85 -15.22 -17.57
CA THR A 39 -10.01 -16.46 -16.78
C THR A 39 -8.68 -17.05 -16.30
N LYS A 40 -7.54 -16.55 -16.81
CA LYS A 40 -6.22 -16.94 -16.33
C LYS A 40 -5.90 -16.26 -15.01
N ALA A 41 -5.35 -17.03 -14.07
CA ALA A 41 -4.82 -16.49 -12.83
C ALA A 41 -3.80 -15.38 -13.12
N LYS A 42 -3.94 -14.26 -12.40
CA LYS A 42 -3.00 -13.15 -12.46
C LYS A 42 -2.42 -12.88 -11.09
N ASP A 43 -1.11 -12.66 -11.07
CA ASP A 43 -0.36 -12.34 -9.86
C ASP A 43 -0.17 -10.83 -9.75
N TYR A 44 -0.41 -10.32 -8.56
CA TYR A 44 -0.18 -8.93 -8.18
C TYR A 44 0.58 -8.87 -6.85
N ARG A 45 1.05 -7.67 -6.50
CA ARG A 45 1.63 -7.40 -5.18
C ARG A 45 1.00 -6.14 -4.60
N ILE A 46 0.55 -6.22 -3.36
CA ILE A 46 0.08 -5.07 -2.59
C ILE A 46 1.29 -4.49 -1.85
N PHE A 47 1.53 -3.20 -2.05
CA PHE A 47 2.55 -2.45 -1.33
C PHE A 47 1.89 -1.61 -0.24
N ILE A 48 2.25 -1.84 1.02
CA ILE A 48 1.77 -1.05 2.16
C ILE A 48 2.99 -0.32 2.73
N LYS A 49 2.95 1.03 2.69
CA LYS A 49 4.01 1.89 3.21
C LYS A 49 3.56 2.54 4.51
N GLU A 50 4.33 2.35 5.57
CA GLU A 50 4.12 3.02 6.84
C GLU A 50 4.92 4.33 6.87
N LEU A 51 4.22 5.45 6.92
CA LEU A 51 4.84 6.77 6.96
C LEU A 51 5.01 7.23 8.42
N PRO A 52 6.24 7.54 8.87
CA PRO A 52 6.47 8.01 10.22
C PRO A 52 5.84 9.39 10.42
N ARG A 53 5.34 9.65 11.63
CA ARG A 53 4.91 10.99 12.02
C ARG A 53 6.14 11.86 12.22
N ARG A 54 6.25 12.94 11.44
CA ARG A 54 7.28 13.96 11.67
C ARG A 54 6.93 14.77 12.91
N VAL A 55 7.77 14.70 13.93
CA VAL A 55 7.68 15.57 15.10
C VAL A 55 8.62 16.75 14.87
N LYS A 56 8.07 17.96 14.74
CA LYS A 56 8.89 19.18 14.73
C LYS A 56 9.30 19.46 16.18
N LEU A 57 10.58 19.28 16.50
CA LEU A 57 11.17 19.80 17.72
C LEU A 57 11.54 21.27 17.47
N GLU A 58 10.98 22.19 18.25
CA GLU A 58 11.38 23.60 18.18
C GLU A 58 12.85 23.73 18.61
N ASN A 59 13.63 24.52 17.85
CA ASN A 59 15.05 24.84 18.07
C ASN A 59 16.11 23.79 17.72
N SER A 60 15.81 22.73 16.96
CA SER A 60 16.84 21.78 16.50
C SER A 60 17.13 21.88 15.00
N VAL A 61 18.32 22.37 14.62
CA VAL A 61 18.87 22.11 13.27
C VAL A 61 19.32 20.65 13.27
N THR A 62 18.46 19.77 12.78
CA THR A 62 18.76 18.33 12.73
C THR A 62 18.53 17.81 11.31
N SER A 63 19.61 17.34 10.68
CA SER A 63 19.51 16.40 9.57
C SER A 63 18.84 15.13 10.08
N THR A 64 17.65 14.83 9.59
CA THR A 64 16.88 13.66 9.99
C THR A 64 16.87 12.63 8.86
N VAL A 65 16.88 11.35 9.24
CA VAL A 65 16.66 10.23 8.34
C VAL A 65 15.29 9.65 8.65
N ASP A 66 14.38 9.73 7.69
CA ASP A 66 13.06 9.11 7.79
C ASP A 66 13.16 7.63 7.36
N LEU A 67 13.00 6.72 8.31
CA LEU A 67 12.85 5.28 8.01
C LEU A 67 11.40 4.98 7.65
N VAL A 68 11.18 4.37 6.49
CA VAL A 68 9.87 3.93 6.00
C VAL A 68 9.86 2.41 5.95
N VAL A 69 8.89 1.81 6.63
CA VAL A 69 8.65 0.36 6.52
C VAL A 69 7.72 0.12 5.34
N GLN A 70 8.10 -0.79 4.46
CA GLN A 70 7.28 -1.22 3.32
C GLN A 70 7.02 -2.72 3.40
N HIS A 71 5.76 -3.08 3.46
CA HIS A 71 5.30 -4.47 3.34
C HIS A 71 4.91 -4.75 1.89
N ILE A 72 5.29 -5.92 1.39
CA ILE A 72 4.97 -6.38 0.04
C ILE A 72 4.24 -7.71 0.18
N ILE A 73 2.94 -7.71 -0.14
CA ILE A 73 2.07 -8.87 0.03
C ILE A 73 1.72 -9.41 -1.36
N PRO A 74 2.15 -10.63 -1.73
CA PRO A 74 1.74 -11.23 -3.00
C PRO A 74 0.26 -11.63 -2.93
N ILE A 75 -0.48 -11.36 -4.00
CA ILE A 75 -1.85 -11.82 -4.17
C ILE A 75 -2.00 -12.45 -5.54
N THR A 76 -2.80 -13.51 -5.62
CA THR A 76 -3.19 -14.13 -6.89
C THR A 76 -4.70 -14.06 -6.99
N ILE A 77 -5.19 -13.59 -8.13
CA ILE A 77 -6.63 -13.55 -8.41
C ILE A 77 -6.88 -14.53 -9.57
N SER A 78 -7.64 -15.58 -9.27
CA SER A 78 -8.14 -16.57 -10.23
C SER A 78 -9.66 -16.48 -10.30
N GLY A 79 -10.19 -16.59 -11.52
CA GLY A 79 -11.63 -16.67 -11.78
C GLY A 79 -12.18 -18.08 -11.63
#